data_AF-A0A924ULI8-F1
#
_entry.id   AF-A0A924ULI8-F1
#
_cell.length_a   1.000
_cell.length_b   1.000
_cell.length_c   1.000
_cell.angle_alpha   90.00
_cell.angle_beta   90.00
_cell.angle_gamma   90.00
#
_symmetry.space_group_name_H-M   'P 1'
#
loop_
_entity.id
_entity.type
_entity.pdbx_description
1 polymer ?
#
loop_
_entity_poly.entity_id
_entity_poly.type
_entity_poly.pdbx_seq_one_letter_code
_entity_poly.pdbx_strand_id
1 'polypeptide(L)'
;MNNLPQSPISQLKMVIESGQLQDNPQPNFISKLGTEVYSNLIFNKYKPSPELEAKETWEDFIIEDALMSVSQSKKIVETEIPGMDGVIVEYIGLDAFEIQITGRLTGSYNVNPKEETNQLSKILSAKHPLDVTSWYLQNLDIVSVVVKDFVFNQTEGEYSTQYFTINAQSDQIVEATISNNK
;
A
#
# COMPACT_ATOMS: atom_id res chain seq x y z
N MET A 1 -23.93 27.19 27.25
CA MET A 1 -23.47 26.85 25.89
C MET A 1 -22.85 25.48 25.97
N ASN A 2 -23.60 24.46 25.55
CA ASN A 2 -23.23 23.05 25.69
C ASN A 2 -22.28 22.65 24.56
N ASN A 3 -21.03 22.30 24.90
CA ASN A 3 -20.18 21.56 23.98
C ASN A 3 -20.62 20.09 24.01
N LEU A 4 -21.16 19.64 22.89
CA LEU A 4 -21.45 18.22 22.63
C LEU A 4 -20.15 17.41 22.73
N PRO A 5 -20.18 16.19 23.29
CA PRO A 5 -19.03 15.30 23.26
C PRO A 5 -18.73 14.90 21.82
N GLN A 6 -17.53 15.25 21.35
CA GLN A 6 -17.01 14.85 20.04
C GLN A 6 -17.00 13.31 19.94
N SER A 7 -17.47 12.80 18.80
CA SER A 7 -17.53 11.37 18.48
C SER A 7 -16.13 10.71 18.54
N PRO A 8 -15.99 9.44 18.98
CA PRO A 8 -14.71 8.72 19.06
C PRO A 8 -13.93 8.66 17.72
N ILE A 9 -14.62 8.84 16.60
CA ILE A 9 -14.04 8.88 15.25
C ILE A 9 -13.14 10.11 15.05
N SER A 10 -13.35 11.18 15.82
CA SER A 10 -12.49 12.37 15.83
C SER A 10 -11.10 12.10 16.43
N GLN A 11 -10.92 11.03 17.20
CA GLN A 11 -9.66 10.73 17.90
C GLN A 11 -8.72 9.82 17.08
N LEU A 12 -9.24 9.05 16.12
CA LEU A 12 -8.42 8.22 15.21
C LEU A 12 -7.96 8.95 13.95
N LYS A 13 -8.47 10.17 13.68
CA LYS A 13 -7.96 11.08 12.63
C LYS A 13 -6.91 12.08 13.11
N MET A 14 -6.42 11.95 14.35
CA MET A 14 -5.36 12.80 14.91
C MET A 14 -4.04 12.04 15.04
N VAL A 15 -3.34 11.79 13.93
CA VAL A 15 -1.89 12.07 13.71
C VAL A 15 -1.63 11.94 12.20
N ILE A 16 -2.14 12.88 11.39
CA ILE A 16 -1.56 13.14 10.07
C ILE A 16 -1.18 14.61 10.09
N GLU A 17 0.05 14.90 10.52
CA GLU A 17 0.65 16.18 10.19
C GLU A 17 0.76 16.21 8.66
N SER A 18 -0.02 17.08 8.02
CA SER A 18 -0.09 17.26 6.59
C SER A 18 1.29 17.62 6.02
N GLY A 19 1.99 16.59 5.58
CA GLY A 19 3.22 16.63 4.80
C GLY A 19 3.30 15.42 3.86
N GLN A 20 2.14 14.87 3.45
CA GLN A 20 2.09 13.75 2.51
C GLN A 20 2.66 14.21 1.18
N LEU A 21 3.81 13.67 0.79
CA LEU A 21 4.29 13.83 -0.57
C LEU A 21 3.22 13.31 -1.53
N GLN A 22 2.79 14.18 -2.46
CA GLN A 22 1.79 13.82 -3.46
C GLN A 22 2.51 13.24 -4.69
N ASP A 23 2.12 12.04 -5.09
CA ASP A 23 2.44 11.53 -6.42
C ASP A 23 1.44 12.15 -7.41
N ASN A 24 1.86 13.19 -8.12
CA ASN A 24 1.03 13.84 -9.13
C ASN A 24 1.37 13.28 -10.52
N PRO A 25 0.38 12.88 -11.33
CA PRO A 25 0.63 12.40 -12.68
C PRO A 25 1.20 13.55 -13.51
N GLN A 26 2.50 13.49 -13.81
CA GLN A 26 3.17 14.44 -14.69
C GLN A 26 3.59 13.75 -15.98
N PRO A 27 3.30 14.32 -17.15
CA PRO A 27 3.89 13.85 -18.40
C PRO A 27 5.41 13.88 -18.28
N ASN A 28 6.07 12.77 -18.63
CA ASN A 28 7.53 12.62 -18.64
C ASN A 28 8.19 12.77 -17.26
N PHE A 29 7.60 12.23 -16.20
CA PHE A 29 8.29 12.12 -14.91
C PHE A 29 9.47 11.13 -15.03
N ILE A 30 10.65 11.55 -14.60
CA ILE A 30 11.92 10.82 -14.77
C ILE A 30 12.49 10.44 -13.40
N SER A 31 12.86 9.16 -13.23
CA SER A 31 13.54 8.65 -12.03
C SER A 31 14.98 9.17 -11.92
N LYS A 32 15.63 8.94 -10.76
CA LYS A 32 17.08 9.10 -10.58
C LYS A 32 17.96 8.52 -11.70
N LEU A 33 17.51 7.47 -12.38
CA LEU A 33 18.26 6.81 -13.46
C LEU A 33 17.94 7.31 -14.86
N GLY A 34 17.11 8.35 -15.00
CA GLY A 34 16.75 8.87 -16.32
C GLY A 34 15.64 8.07 -17.01
N THR A 35 14.97 7.15 -16.32
CA THR A 35 13.87 6.35 -16.87
C THR A 35 12.54 7.06 -16.67
N GLU A 36 11.67 7.00 -17.68
CA GLU A 36 10.28 7.43 -17.54
C GLU A 36 9.54 6.49 -16.58
N VAL A 37 8.82 7.07 -15.63
CA VAL A 37 8.09 6.35 -14.60
C VAL A 37 6.61 6.68 -14.73
N TYR A 38 5.78 5.64 -14.64
CA TYR A 38 4.33 5.80 -14.72
C TYR A 38 3.72 6.42 -13.46
N SER A 39 4.22 6.06 -12.27
CA SER A 39 3.79 6.58 -10.96
C SER A 39 4.84 6.20 -9.90
N ASN A 40 5.08 7.08 -8.93
CA ASN A 40 5.90 6.74 -7.77
C ASN A 40 5.09 5.91 -6.77
N LEU A 41 5.80 5.17 -5.92
CA LEU A 41 5.22 4.58 -4.72
C LEU A 41 5.83 5.23 -3.49
N ILE A 42 4.99 5.81 -2.64
CA ILE A 42 5.39 6.42 -1.38
C ILE A 42 4.80 5.58 -0.27
N PHE A 43 5.65 5.03 0.60
CA PHE A 43 5.22 4.53 1.90
C PHE A 43 5.15 5.72 2.85
N ASN A 44 3.94 6.04 3.31
CA ASN A 44 3.69 7.23 4.10
C ASN A 44 4.31 7.09 5.49
N LYS A 45 4.69 8.23 6.06
CA LYS A 45 5.23 8.36 7.41
C LYS A 45 4.34 7.66 8.42
N TYR A 46 4.97 6.87 9.28
CA TYR A 46 4.31 6.24 10.42
C TYR A 46 4.94 6.70 11.72
N LYS A 47 4.10 7.23 12.61
CA LYS A 47 4.45 7.61 13.97
C LYS A 47 3.34 7.13 14.90
N PRO A 48 3.59 6.10 15.74
CA PRO A 48 2.57 5.55 16.61
C PRO A 48 2.16 6.57 17.67
N SER A 49 0.88 6.51 18.08
CA SER A 49 0.40 7.24 19.25
C SER A 49 1.26 6.88 20.47
N PRO A 50 1.53 7.83 21.39
CA PRO A 50 2.25 7.54 22.64
C PRO A 50 1.66 6.39 23.47
N GLU A 51 0.40 6.03 23.21
CA GLU A 51 -0.35 4.97 23.89
C GLU A 51 -0.08 3.57 23.31
N LEU A 52 0.42 3.48 22.08
CA LEU A 52 0.84 2.23 21.45
C LEU A 52 2.34 2.06 21.70
N GLU A 53 2.73 1.00 22.42
CA GLU A 53 4.14 0.65 22.70
C GLU A 53 4.98 0.29 21.44
N ALA A 54 4.45 0.53 20.23
CA ALA A 54 5.16 0.32 18.99
C ALA A 54 6.36 1.29 18.93
N LYS A 55 7.57 0.72 18.84
CA LYS A 55 8.82 1.49 18.68
C LYS A 55 9.15 1.78 17.21
N GLU A 56 8.30 1.34 16.29
CA GLU A 56 8.55 1.44 14.87
C GLU A 56 8.07 2.79 14.36
N THR A 57 9.00 3.58 13.85
CA THR A 57 8.73 4.85 13.19
C THR A 57 9.54 4.94 11.90
N TRP A 58 8.99 5.61 10.89
CA TRP A 58 9.69 5.99 9.67
C TRP A 58 9.07 7.26 9.11
N GLU A 59 9.87 8.02 8.36
CA GLU A 59 9.41 9.14 7.54
C GLU A 59 8.95 8.62 6.16
N ASP A 60 8.35 9.49 5.35
CA ASP A 60 7.94 9.16 3.98
C ASP A 60 9.12 8.53 3.21
N PHE A 61 8.87 7.36 2.62
CA PHE A 61 9.86 6.64 1.83
C PHE A 61 9.37 6.51 0.38
N ILE A 62 10.08 7.20 -0.52
CA ILE A 62 9.73 7.27 -1.94
C ILE A 62 10.51 6.22 -2.72
N ILE A 63 9.78 5.47 -3.55
CA ILE A 63 10.31 4.59 -4.56
C ILE A 63 9.93 5.17 -5.91
N GLU A 64 10.95 5.65 -6.62
CA GLU A 64 10.79 6.27 -7.94
C GLU A 64 10.80 5.24 -9.07
N ASP A 65 11.43 4.08 -8.89
CA ASP A 65 11.54 3.06 -9.94
C ASP A 65 10.79 1.79 -9.49
N ALA A 66 9.47 1.86 -9.59
CA ALA A 66 8.57 0.75 -9.31
C ALA A 66 7.55 0.56 -10.43
N LEU A 67 7.30 -0.71 -10.74
CA LEU A 67 6.20 -1.19 -11.56
C LEU A 67 5.22 -1.93 -10.66
N MET A 68 3.96 -1.53 -10.74
CA MET A 68 2.87 -2.08 -9.97
C MET A 68 1.91 -2.82 -10.88
N SER A 69 1.57 -4.05 -10.49
CA SER A 69 0.51 -4.86 -11.08
C SER A 69 -0.59 -5.05 -10.05
N VAL A 70 -1.83 -4.73 -10.42
CA VAL A 70 -2.98 -4.84 -9.54
C VAL A 70 -4.02 -5.76 -10.18
N SER A 71 -4.54 -6.69 -9.41
CA SER A 71 -5.60 -7.62 -9.84
C SER A 71 -6.67 -7.76 -8.77
N GLN A 72 -7.91 -8.06 -9.16
CA GLN A 72 -9.02 -8.29 -8.23
C GLN A 72 -9.84 -9.48 -8.71
N SER A 73 -10.13 -10.38 -7.79
CA SER A 73 -10.97 -11.55 -8.06
C SER A 73 -12.43 -11.26 -7.71
N LYS A 74 -13.34 -11.84 -8.50
CA LYS A 74 -14.76 -11.88 -8.14
C LYS A 74 -15.06 -13.17 -7.39
N LYS A 75 -15.75 -13.05 -6.28
CA LYS A 75 -16.33 -14.19 -5.56
C LYS A 75 -17.77 -14.38 -6.02
N ILE A 76 -18.01 -15.42 -6.82
CA ILE A 76 -19.33 -15.75 -7.35
C ILE A 76 -19.78 -17.07 -6.73
N VAL A 77 -20.98 -17.08 -6.14
CA VAL A 77 -21.63 -18.29 -5.64
C VAL A 77 -22.80 -18.59 -6.54
N GLU A 78 -22.79 -19.79 -7.13
CA GLU A 78 -23.80 -20.25 -8.08
C GLU A 78 -24.33 -21.61 -7.64
N THR A 79 -25.63 -21.82 -7.84
CA THR A 79 -26.29 -23.11 -7.61
C THR A 79 -26.88 -23.63 -8.92
N GLU A 80 -26.51 -24.85 -9.28
CA GLU A 80 -27.12 -25.61 -10.38
C GLU A 80 -28.47 -26.19 -9.94
N ILE A 81 -29.50 -26.06 -10.79
CA ILE A 81 -30.80 -26.70 -10.55
C ILE A 81 -30.90 -27.95 -11.42
N PRO A 82 -31.01 -29.16 -10.82
CA PRO A 82 -31.18 -30.38 -11.59
C PRO A 82 -32.43 -30.33 -12.48
N GLY A 83 -32.24 -30.63 -13.77
CA GLY A 83 -33.34 -30.65 -14.75
C GLY A 83 -33.64 -29.30 -15.41
N MET A 84 -32.82 -28.27 -15.18
CA MET A 84 -32.83 -27.01 -15.92
C MET A 84 -31.45 -26.72 -16.50
N ASP A 85 -31.42 -26.09 -17.68
CA ASP A 85 -30.18 -25.57 -18.25
C ASP A 85 -29.85 -24.22 -17.59
N GLY A 86 -28.67 -24.13 -16.98
CA GLY A 86 -28.15 -22.90 -16.39
C GLY A 86 -27.91 -22.98 -14.88
N VAL A 87 -27.44 -21.87 -14.33
CA VAL A 87 -27.13 -21.69 -12.91
C VAL A 87 -27.87 -20.48 -12.35
N ILE A 88 -28.24 -20.52 -11.08
CA ILE A 88 -28.70 -19.34 -10.35
C ILE A 88 -27.49 -18.74 -9.64
N VAL A 89 -27.16 -17.49 -9.95
CA VAL A 89 -26.16 -16.71 -9.22
C VAL A 89 -26.79 -16.17 -7.94
N GLU A 90 -26.28 -16.58 -6.79
CA GLU A 90 -26.80 -16.21 -5.48
C GLU A 90 -26.06 -15.02 -4.88
N TYR A 91 -24.75 -14.94 -5.15
CA TYR A 91 -23.89 -13.91 -4.60
C TYR A 91 -22.81 -13.52 -5.60
N ILE A 92 -22.55 -12.22 -5.70
CA ILE A 92 -21.43 -11.63 -6.41
C ILE A 92 -20.74 -10.65 -5.46
N GLY A 93 -19.51 -10.97 -5.08
CA GLY A 93 -18.64 -10.12 -4.28
C GLY A 93 -17.32 -9.83 -4.99
N LEU A 94 -16.60 -8.85 -4.46
CA LEU A 94 -15.22 -8.55 -4.84
C LEU A 94 -14.31 -8.96 -3.68
N ASP A 95 -13.24 -9.68 -4.00
CA ASP A 95 -12.15 -9.89 -3.06
C ASP A 95 -11.28 -8.61 -2.97
N ALA A 96 -10.37 -8.58 -2.00
CA ALA A 96 -9.39 -7.50 -1.93
C ALA A 96 -8.48 -7.51 -3.17
N PHE A 97 -7.92 -6.35 -3.50
CA PHE A 97 -6.93 -6.26 -4.56
C PHE A 97 -5.65 -6.99 -4.17
N GLU A 98 -5.13 -7.75 -5.11
CA GLU A 98 -3.82 -8.37 -5.09
C GLU A 98 -2.84 -7.46 -5.84
N ILE A 99 -1.78 -7.05 -5.14
CA ILE A 99 -0.85 -6.01 -5.59
C ILE A 99 0.56 -6.61 -5.60
N GLN A 100 1.21 -6.57 -6.76
CA GLN A 100 2.62 -6.89 -6.90
C GLN A 100 3.40 -5.64 -7.29
N ILE A 101 4.46 -5.36 -6.55
CA ILE A 101 5.32 -4.20 -6.74
C ILE A 101 6.72 -4.73 -7.01
N THR A 102 7.25 -4.46 -8.19
CA THR A 102 8.63 -4.81 -8.57
C THR A 102 9.39 -3.53 -8.85
N GLY A 103 10.65 -3.48 -8.47
CA GLY A 103 11.41 -2.27 -8.67
C GLY A 103 12.86 -2.40 -8.22
N ARG A 104 13.52 -1.25 -8.13
CA ARG A 104 14.90 -1.18 -7.66
C ARG A 104 15.16 0.07 -6.84
N LEU A 105 16.06 -0.07 -5.87
CA LEU A 105 16.69 1.02 -5.16
C LEU A 105 18.05 1.27 -5.82
N THR A 106 18.40 2.54 -6.02
CA THR A 106 19.63 2.92 -6.72
C THR A 106 20.43 3.89 -5.87
N GLY A 107 21.67 3.51 -5.57
CA GLY A 107 22.66 4.37 -4.95
C GLY A 107 23.36 5.24 -5.99
N SER A 108 24.17 6.18 -5.51
CA SER A 108 25.09 6.92 -6.39
C SER A 108 26.13 5.98 -7.03
N TYR A 109 26.87 6.48 -8.03
CA TYR A 109 27.90 5.70 -8.71
C TYR A 109 28.85 5.00 -7.72
N ASN A 110 28.92 3.66 -7.81
CA ASN A 110 29.73 2.80 -6.96
C ASN A 110 29.42 2.86 -5.45
N VAL A 111 28.22 3.33 -5.10
CA VAL A 111 27.66 3.31 -3.74
C VAL A 111 26.51 2.32 -3.71
N ASN A 112 26.55 1.38 -2.77
CA ASN A 112 25.45 0.45 -2.53
C ASN A 112 24.31 1.15 -1.75
N PRO A 113 23.03 1.01 -2.15
CA PRO A 113 21.88 1.62 -1.47
C PRO A 113 21.49 0.86 -0.20
N LYS A 114 22.46 0.64 0.70
CA LYS A 114 22.29 -0.21 1.88
C LYS A 114 21.31 0.40 2.87
N GLU A 115 21.41 1.71 3.09
CA GLU A 115 20.57 2.46 4.00
C GLU A 115 19.12 2.44 3.53
N GLU A 116 18.86 2.69 2.24
CA GLU A 116 17.53 2.61 1.64
C GLU A 116 16.96 1.19 1.69
N THR A 117 17.81 0.18 1.44
CA THR A 117 17.41 -1.23 1.53
C THR A 117 16.99 -1.61 2.95
N ASN A 118 17.76 -1.17 3.95
CA ASN A 118 17.44 -1.41 5.36
C ASN A 118 16.16 -0.67 5.77
N GLN A 119 15.96 0.56 5.30
CA GLN A 119 14.75 1.33 5.57
C GLN A 119 13.52 0.65 4.96
N LEU A 120 13.59 0.25 3.69
CA LEU A 120 12.50 -0.48 3.04
C LEU A 120 12.22 -1.81 3.76
N SER A 121 13.26 -2.58 4.10
CA SER A 121 13.09 -3.81 4.88
C SER A 121 12.40 -3.58 6.22
N LYS A 122 12.70 -2.48 6.92
CA LYS A 122 12.04 -2.11 8.17
C LYS A 122 10.56 -1.80 7.94
N ILE A 123 10.23 -0.99 6.93
CA ILE A 123 8.85 -0.63 6.57
C ILE A 123 8.04 -1.89 6.23
N LEU A 124 8.58 -2.75 5.37
CA LEU A 124 7.89 -3.98 4.92
C LEU A 124 7.74 -5.04 6.01
N SER A 125 8.53 -4.96 7.09
CA SER A 125 8.42 -5.86 8.25
C SER A 125 7.38 -5.41 9.28
N ALA A 126 6.72 -4.26 9.05
CA ALA A 126 5.68 -3.76 9.92
C ALA A 126 4.51 -4.74 10.03
N LYS A 127 3.98 -4.89 11.24
CA LYS A 127 2.89 -5.85 11.55
C LYS A 127 1.49 -5.22 11.47
N HIS A 128 1.35 -4.18 10.67
CA HIS A 128 0.11 -3.43 10.47
C HIS A 128 -0.02 -2.99 9.01
N PRO A 129 -1.23 -2.60 8.56
CA PRO A 129 -1.41 -2.02 7.23
C PRO A 129 -0.50 -0.81 7.04
N LEU A 130 0.07 -0.69 5.84
CA LEU A 130 0.92 0.40 5.41
C LEU A 130 0.12 1.35 4.55
N ASP A 131 0.06 2.61 4.96
CA ASP A 131 -0.52 3.66 4.14
C ASP A 131 0.42 4.00 2.98
N VAL A 132 -0.13 4.03 1.77
CA VAL A 132 0.63 4.24 0.54
C VAL A 132 0.04 5.38 -0.28
N THR A 133 0.92 6.15 -0.91
CA THR A 133 0.54 7.16 -1.89
C THR A 133 1.16 6.82 -3.23
N SER A 134 0.30 6.61 -4.22
CA SER A 134 0.64 6.41 -5.63
C SER A 134 -0.57 6.82 -6.43
N TRP A 135 -0.39 7.67 -7.44
CA TRP A 135 -1.50 8.06 -8.32
C TRP A 135 -2.13 6.84 -9.00
N TYR A 136 -1.32 5.87 -9.42
CA TYR A 136 -1.81 4.64 -10.04
C TYR A 136 -2.71 3.82 -9.11
N LEU A 137 -2.28 3.61 -7.86
CA LEU A 137 -3.06 2.86 -6.86
C LEU A 137 -4.33 3.62 -6.44
N GLN A 138 -4.23 4.95 -6.32
CA GLN A 138 -5.36 5.79 -5.92
C GLN A 138 -6.47 5.83 -6.98
N ASN A 139 -6.15 5.64 -8.27
CA ASN A 139 -7.18 5.47 -9.31
C ASN A 139 -8.04 4.21 -9.12
N LEU A 140 -7.59 3.26 -8.30
CA LEU A 140 -8.30 2.03 -7.94
C LEU A 140 -8.84 2.08 -6.50
N ASP A 141 -8.88 3.27 -5.88
CA ASP A 141 -9.28 3.50 -4.49
C ASP A 141 -8.44 2.73 -3.45
N ILE A 142 -7.18 2.41 -3.79
CA ILE A 142 -6.24 1.74 -2.89
C ILE A 142 -5.37 2.80 -2.21
N VAL A 143 -5.53 2.93 -0.89
CA VAL A 143 -4.78 3.89 -0.04
C VAL A 143 -3.96 3.21 1.05
N SER A 144 -4.23 1.93 1.32
CA SER A 144 -3.53 1.14 2.34
C SER A 144 -3.34 -0.29 1.86
N VAL A 145 -2.21 -0.89 2.22
CA VAL A 145 -1.82 -2.24 1.80
C VAL A 145 -1.26 -3.05 2.97
N VAL A 146 -1.53 -4.35 2.97
CA VAL A 146 -0.91 -5.32 3.88
C VAL A 146 0.12 -6.11 3.09
N VAL A 147 1.36 -6.06 3.53
CA VAL A 147 2.47 -6.81 2.92
C VAL A 147 2.33 -8.30 3.29
N LYS A 148 2.36 -9.17 2.29
CA LYS A 148 2.33 -10.63 2.47
C LYS A 148 3.73 -11.22 2.49
N ASP A 149 4.55 -10.79 1.54
CA ASP A 149 5.95 -11.21 1.42
C ASP A 149 6.75 -10.20 0.59
N PHE A 150 8.07 -10.26 0.72
CA PHE A 150 9.00 -9.45 -0.05
C PHE A 150 10.33 -10.18 -0.25
N VAL A 151 11.01 -9.84 -1.35
CA VAL A 151 12.30 -10.42 -1.74
C VAL A 151 13.23 -9.30 -2.18
N PHE A 152 14.50 -9.39 -1.76
CA PHE A 152 15.59 -8.52 -2.22
C PHE A 152 16.59 -9.35 -3.04
N ASN A 153 16.63 -9.13 -4.35
CA ASN A 153 17.48 -9.89 -5.28
C ASN A 153 18.78 -9.14 -5.58
N GLN A 154 19.90 -9.86 -5.59
CA GLN A 154 21.18 -9.35 -6.07
C GLN A 154 21.37 -9.74 -7.54
N THR A 155 21.99 -8.84 -8.31
CA THR A 155 22.31 -9.07 -9.71
C THR A 155 23.82 -8.96 -9.89
N GLU A 156 24.42 -9.95 -10.57
CA GLU A 156 25.86 -9.94 -10.86
C GLU A 156 26.22 -8.70 -11.69
N GLY A 157 27.29 -8.01 -11.29
CA GLY A 157 27.76 -6.79 -11.97
C GLY A 157 27.06 -5.49 -11.54
N GLU A 158 26.04 -5.56 -10.68
CA GLU A 158 25.31 -4.37 -10.21
C GLU A 158 25.52 -4.12 -8.70
N TYR A 159 26.57 -3.38 -8.34
CA TYR A 159 26.86 -3.06 -6.92
C TYR A 159 25.97 -1.92 -6.37
N SER A 160 25.61 -0.96 -7.24
CA SER A 160 24.86 0.25 -6.88
C SER A 160 23.35 0.13 -6.99
N THR A 161 22.84 -1.08 -7.25
CA THR A 161 21.42 -1.35 -7.44
C THR A 161 20.98 -2.47 -6.51
N GLN A 162 19.83 -2.32 -5.86
CA GLN A 162 19.16 -3.38 -5.12
C GLN A 162 17.76 -3.60 -5.70
N TYR A 163 17.53 -4.75 -6.33
CA TYR A 163 16.21 -5.11 -6.85
C TYR A 163 15.31 -5.64 -5.73
N PHE A 164 14.02 -5.39 -5.83
CA PHE A 164 13.04 -5.93 -4.90
C PHE A 164 11.74 -6.33 -5.59
N THR A 165 11.04 -7.26 -4.94
CA THR A 165 9.66 -7.63 -5.24
C THR A 165 8.88 -7.63 -3.93
N ILE A 166 7.69 -7.03 -3.93
CA ILE A 166 6.77 -6.98 -2.80
C ILE A 166 5.42 -7.52 -3.29
N ASN A 167 4.86 -8.48 -2.57
CA ASN A 167 3.50 -8.93 -2.78
C ASN A 167 2.66 -8.46 -1.59
N ALA A 168 1.55 -7.78 -1.90
CA ALA A 168 0.69 -7.15 -0.92
C ALA A 168 -0.79 -7.31 -1.31
N GLN A 169 -1.67 -7.05 -0.36
CA GLN A 169 -3.11 -7.02 -0.57
C GLN A 169 -3.65 -5.66 -0.16
N SER A 170 -4.64 -5.10 -0.86
CA SER A 170 -5.29 -3.86 -0.40
C SER A 170 -5.99 -4.10 0.93
N ASP A 171 -5.84 -3.17 1.86
CA ASP A 171 -6.69 -3.11 3.03
C ASP A 171 -7.85 -2.14 2.76
N GLN A 172 -9.05 -2.53 3.18
CA GLN A 172 -10.20 -1.63 3.19
C GLN A 172 -10.66 -1.46 4.62
N ILE A 173 -10.65 -0.20 5.09
CA ILE A 173 -11.19 0.13 6.41
C ILE A 173 -12.70 -0.09 6.34
N VAL A 174 -13.18 -1.20 6.90
CA VAL A 174 -14.61 -1.44 7.07
C VAL A 174 -15.05 -0.67 8.31
N GLU A 175 -15.78 0.44 8.12
CA GLU A 175 -16.46 1.12 9.22
C GLU A 175 -17.58 0.20 9.74
N ALA A 176 -17.34 -0.49 10.86
CA ALA A 176 -18.38 -1.25 11.55
C ALA A 176 -19.37 -0.27 12.19
N THR A 177 -20.47 0.03 11.50
CA THR A 177 -21.59 0.77 12.08
C THR A 177 -22.35 -0.15 13.03
N ILE A 178 -22.09 -0.04 14.34
CA ILE A 178 -22.90 -0.73 15.36
C ILE A 178 -24.24 0.00 15.46
N SER A 179 -25.24 -0.48 14.75
CA SER A 179 -26.63 -0.08 14.94
C SER A 179 -27.14 -0.70 16.25
N ASN A 180 -27.06 0.06 17.34
CA ASN A 180 -27.73 -0.29 18.59
C ASN A 180 -29.25 -0.21 18.39
N ASN A 181 -29.88 -1.34 18.05
CA ASN A 181 -31.33 -1.47 18.16
C ASN A 181 -31.70 -1.54 19.64
N LYS A 182 -32.30 -0.46 20.15
CA LYS A 182 -33.05 -0.45 21.41
C LYS A 182 -34.47 -0.90 21.17
#